data_AF-A0A7K5T766-F1
#
_entry.id   AF-A0A7K5T766-F1
#
_cell.length_a   1.000
_cell.length_b   1.000
_cell.length_c   1.000
_cell.angle_alpha   90.00
_cell.angle_beta   90.00
_cell.angle_gamma   90.00
#
_symmetry.space_group_name_H-M   'P 1'
#
loop_
_entity.id
_entity.type
_entity.pdbx_description
1 polymer ?
#
loop_
_entity_poly.entity_id
_entity_poly.type
_entity_poly.pdbx_seq_one_letter_code
_entity_poly.pdbx_strand_id
1 'polypeptide(L)'
;LLPAARAVPYSNMAAALVQYVVLRGDLARPPRSWPLGAVVAQGCHAALAAVHGYREHPDTGAYLEQGGAMTTVVLEAPDENSLLDLAKLLKEKGVDHKVWMENPEGIPTCLALRPYPKNLVQPHLRNFKLLK
;
A
#
# COMPACT_ATOMS: atom_id res chain seq x y z
N LEU A 1 -12.93 27.57 -5.06
CA LEU A 1 -11.55 27.51 -5.58
C LEU A 1 -10.74 26.64 -4.64
N LEU A 2 -10.58 25.36 -4.97
CA LEU A 2 -9.70 24.45 -4.23
C LEU A 2 -8.24 24.90 -4.45
N PRO A 3 -7.37 24.87 -3.43
CA PRO A 3 -5.97 25.24 -3.62
C PRO A 3 -5.31 24.24 -4.58
N ALA A 4 -4.60 24.78 -5.57
CA ALA A 4 -3.79 24.01 -6.50
C ALA A 4 -2.88 23.05 -5.70
N ALA A 5 -2.89 21.77 -6.07
CA ALA A 5 -2.01 20.77 -5.52
C ALA A 5 -0.57 21.31 -5.59
N ARG A 6 0.05 21.51 -4.42
CA ARG A 6 1.46 21.89 -4.33
C ARG A 6 2.28 20.77 -4.96
N ALA A 7 2.73 20.97 -6.20
CA ALA A 7 3.80 20.17 -6.76
C ALA A 7 5.01 20.34 -5.83
N VAL A 8 5.38 19.27 -5.13
CA VAL A 8 6.60 19.24 -4.33
C VAL A 8 7.74 19.12 -5.35
N PRO A 9 8.62 20.12 -5.49
CA PRO A 9 9.74 20.00 -6.39
C PRO A 9 10.70 18.96 -5.80
N TYR A 10 10.65 17.74 -6.32
CA TYR A 10 11.63 16.72 -5.98
C TYR A 10 12.99 17.22 -6.49
N SER A 11 13.87 17.63 -5.57
CA SER A 11 15.26 17.93 -5.85
C SER A 11 15.91 16.80 -6.63
N ASN A 12 16.92 17.13 -7.45
CA ASN A 12 17.49 16.42 -8.61
C ASN A 12 18.09 15.00 -8.41
N MET A 13 17.51 14.20 -7.53
CA MET A 13 17.59 12.76 -7.46
C MET A 13 16.14 12.29 -7.30
N ALA A 14 15.39 12.16 -8.40
CA ALA A 14 13.98 11.78 -8.35
C ALA A 14 13.85 10.51 -7.51
N ALA A 15 13.35 10.64 -6.27
CA ALA A 15 13.27 9.52 -5.36
C ALA A 15 12.32 8.50 -5.98
N ALA A 16 12.83 7.30 -6.24
CA ALA A 16 12.11 6.27 -6.98
C ALA A 16 10.70 6.08 -6.41
N LEU A 17 9.69 6.23 -7.27
CA LEU A 17 8.30 5.99 -6.91
C LEU A 17 8.10 4.50 -6.66
N VAL A 18 7.33 4.18 -5.63
CA VAL A 18 7.05 2.81 -5.22
C VAL A 18 5.63 2.73 -4.68
N GLN A 19 4.95 1.63 -4.97
CA GLN A 19 3.74 1.24 -4.25
C GLN A 19 4.10 0.22 -3.18
N TYR A 20 3.76 0.50 -1.93
CA TYR A 20 3.85 -0.49 -0.85
C TYR A 20 2.50 -1.16 -0.65
N VAL A 21 2.51 -2.49 -0.61
CA VAL A 21 1.37 -3.36 -0.30
C VAL A 21 1.75 -4.18 0.93
N VAL A 22 0.95 -4.12 1.98
CA VAL A 22 1.16 -4.86 3.23
C VAL A 22 0.02 -5.86 3.39
N LEU A 23 0.33 -7.13 3.23
CA LEU A 23 -0.63 -8.22 3.23
C LEU A 23 -0.54 -8.99 4.55
N ARG A 24 -1.69 -9.39 5.09
CA ARG A 24 -1.72 -10.28 6.26
C ARG A 24 -1.20 -11.66 5.91
N GLY A 25 -0.09 -12.04 6.52
CA GLY A 25 0.49 -13.37 6.35
C GLY A 25 -0.29 -14.47 7.07
N ASP A 26 -1.02 -14.14 8.16
CA ASP A 26 -1.80 -15.12 8.92
C ASP A 26 -2.96 -15.70 8.10
N LEU A 27 -3.41 -15.03 7.03
CA LEU A 27 -4.44 -15.55 6.14
C LEU A 27 -4.04 -16.89 5.53
N ALA A 28 -2.78 -17.04 5.10
CA ALA A 28 -2.28 -18.27 4.48
C ALA A 28 -1.99 -19.40 5.49
N ARG A 29 -2.04 -19.11 6.79
CA ARG A 29 -1.66 -20.04 7.86
C ARG A 29 -2.89 -20.52 8.63
N PRO A 30 -2.80 -21.66 9.33
CA PRO A 30 -3.84 -22.07 10.27
C PRO A 30 -4.14 -20.96 11.30
N PRO A 31 -5.41 -20.77 11.68
CA PRO A 31 -6.57 -21.59 11.30
C PRO A 31 -7.23 -21.21 9.96
N ARG A 32 -6.85 -20.08 9.34
CA ARG A 32 -7.52 -19.55 8.14
C ARG A 32 -7.21 -20.35 6.89
N SER A 33 -5.92 -20.67 6.68
CA SER A 33 -5.43 -21.52 5.60
C SER A 33 -5.94 -21.13 4.20
N TRP A 34 -5.99 -19.84 3.91
CA TRP A 34 -6.44 -19.35 2.62
C TRP A 34 -5.55 -19.87 1.49
N PRO A 35 -6.12 -20.26 0.34
CA PRO A 35 -5.34 -20.66 -0.81
C PRO A 35 -4.51 -19.47 -1.32
N LEU A 36 -3.31 -19.75 -1.84
CA LEU A 36 -2.39 -18.72 -2.34
C LEU A 36 -3.08 -17.75 -3.30
N GLY A 37 -3.91 -18.26 -4.21
CA GLY A 37 -4.64 -17.42 -5.17
C GLY A 37 -5.56 -16.39 -4.50
N ALA A 38 -6.24 -16.76 -3.40
CA ALA A 38 -7.09 -15.83 -2.66
C ALA A 38 -6.25 -14.75 -1.99
N VAL A 39 -5.13 -15.12 -1.39
CA VAL A 39 -4.19 -14.19 -0.73
C VAL A 39 -3.59 -13.21 -1.75
N VAL A 40 -3.18 -13.69 -2.92
CA VAL A 40 -2.70 -12.85 -4.04
C VAL A 40 -3.77 -11.86 -4.49
N ALA A 41 -5.02 -12.30 -4.63
CA ALA A 41 -6.12 -11.43 -5.04
C ALA A 41 -6.31 -10.25 -4.08
N GLN A 42 -6.16 -10.45 -2.77
CA GLN A 42 -6.24 -9.37 -1.78
C GLN A 42 -5.18 -8.28 -2.02
N GLY A 43 -3.95 -8.68 -2.33
CA GLY A 43 -2.88 -7.74 -2.68
C GLY A 43 -3.20 -6.94 -3.95
N CYS A 44 -3.71 -7.61 -4.99
CA CYS A 44 -4.14 -6.98 -6.23
C CYS A 44 -5.28 -5.98 -6.00
N HIS A 45 -6.31 -6.37 -5.25
CA HIS A 45 -7.44 -5.50 -4.95
C HIS A 45 -7.04 -4.28 -4.13
N ALA A 46 -6.21 -4.45 -3.10
CA ALA A 46 -5.71 -3.33 -2.31
C ALA A 46 -4.89 -2.36 -3.15
N ALA A 47 -3.96 -2.87 -3.96
CA ALA A 47 -3.12 -2.06 -4.83
C ALA A 47 -3.95 -1.24 -5.82
N LEU A 48 -4.90 -1.88 -6.50
CA LEU A 48 -5.81 -1.23 -7.45
C LEU A 48 -6.73 -0.22 -6.75
N ALA A 49 -7.26 -0.55 -5.58
CA ALA A 49 -8.14 0.33 -4.82
C ALA A 49 -7.40 1.60 -4.35
N ALA A 50 -6.14 1.48 -3.94
CA ALA A 50 -5.30 2.63 -3.60
C ALA A 50 -5.02 3.49 -4.84
N VAL A 51 -4.58 2.88 -5.95
CA VAL A 51 -4.34 3.62 -7.20
C VAL A 51 -5.60 4.33 -7.68
N HIS A 52 -6.76 3.64 -7.67
CA HIS A 52 -8.02 4.23 -8.09
C HIS A 52 -8.48 5.36 -7.16
N GLY A 53 -8.41 5.15 -5.84
CA GLY A 53 -8.82 6.15 -4.85
C GLY A 53 -7.96 7.42 -4.89
N TYR A 54 -6.70 7.31 -5.30
CA TYR A 54 -5.74 8.41 -5.39
C TYR A 54 -5.28 8.67 -6.84
N ARG A 55 -6.13 8.39 -7.82
CA ARG A 55 -5.80 8.48 -9.26
C ARG A 55 -5.45 9.88 -9.74
N GLU A 56 -5.98 10.91 -9.07
CA GLU A 56 -5.72 12.31 -9.39
C GLU A 56 -4.44 12.85 -8.71
N HIS A 57 -3.77 12.04 -7.88
CA HIS A 57 -2.52 12.46 -7.24
C HIS A 57 -1.36 12.41 -8.26
N PRO A 58 -0.50 13.45 -8.35
CA PRO A 58 0.58 13.51 -9.35
C PRO A 58 1.55 12.33 -9.26
N ASP A 59 1.96 11.92 -8.04
CA ASP A 59 2.81 10.72 -7.88
C ASP A 59 2.14 9.45 -8.41
N THR A 60 0.81 9.33 -8.33
CA THR A 60 0.09 8.17 -8.85
C THR A 60 0.13 8.16 -10.37
N GLY A 61 -0.11 9.32 -11.02
CA GLY A 61 0.01 9.47 -12.47
C GLY A 61 1.43 9.17 -12.95
N ALA A 62 2.43 9.80 -12.35
CA ALA A 62 3.84 9.59 -12.68
C ALA A 62 4.30 8.13 -12.45
N TYR A 63 3.75 7.45 -11.45
CA TYR A 63 3.99 6.02 -11.25
C TYR A 63 3.38 5.18 -12.39
N LEU A 64 2.13 5.44 -12.78
CA LEU A 64 1.46 4.72 -13.86
C LEU A 64 2.12 4.95 -15.23
N GLU A 65 2.67 6.14 -15.48
CA GLU A 65 3.44 6.47 -16.68
C GLU A 65 4.73 5.62 -16.81
N GLN A 66 5.25 5.06 -15.72
CA GLN A 66 6.40 4.14 -15.76
C GLN A 66 6.08 2.79 -16.41
N GLY A 67 4.79 2.43 -16.53
CA GLY A 67 4.35 1.18 -17.15
C GLY A 67 5.05 -0.05 -16.58
N GLY A 68 5.77 -0.79 -17.44
CA GLY A 68 6.50 -2.00 -17.02
C GLY A 68 7.65 -1.78 -16.03
N ALA A 69 8.07 -0.53 -15.79
CA ALA A 69 9.10 -0.19 -14.82
C ALA A 69 8.55 0.15 -13.42
N MET A 70 7.23 0.12 -13.23
CA MET A 70 6.59 0.31 -11.94
C MET A 70 7.15 -0.66 -10.88
N THR A 71 7.40 -0.15 -9.68
CA THR A 71 7.89 -0.96 -8.56
C THR A 71 6.83 -1.07 -7.47
N THR A 72 6.37 -2.30 -7.23
CA THR A 72 5.54 -2.65 -6.06
C THR A 72 6.37 -3.46 -5.07
N VAL A 73 6.36 -3.08 -3.81
CA VAL A 73 6.98 -3.83 -2.71
C VAL A 73 5.89 -4.44 -1.85
N VAL A 74 5.91 -5.77 -1.74
CA VAL A 74 4.95 -6.52 -0.91
C VAL A 74 5.60 -6.88 0.43
N LEU A 75 4.99 -6.41 1.51
CA LEU A 75 5.40 -6.66 2.88
C LEU A 75 4.36 -7.53 3.60
N GLU A 76 4.80 -8.25 4.62
CA GLU A 76 3.94 -9.08 5.46
C GLU A 76 3.61 -8.37 6.78
N ALA A 77 2.33 -8.14 7.04
CA ALA A 77 1.81 -7.94 8.39
C ALA A 77 1.61 -9.32 9.05
N PRO A 78 2.13 -9.55 10.27
CA PRO A 78 1.98 -10.84 10.95
C PRO A 78 0.51 -11.24 11.16
N ASP A 79 -0.35 -10.27 11.47
CA ASP A 79 -1.75 -10.45 11.82
C ASP A 79 -2.60 -9.18 11.58
N GLU A 80 -3.89 -9.26 11.91
CA GLU A 80 -4.86 -8.16 11.81
C GLU A 80 -4.46 -6.93 12.62
N ASN A 81 -4.03 -7.11 13.87
CA ASN A 81 -3.68 -6.01 14.76
C ASN A 81 -2.49 -5.22 14.20
N SER A 82 -1.46 -5.93 13.72
CA SER A 82 -0.30 -5.33 13.09
C SER A 82 -0.66 -4.50 11.85
N LEU A 83 -1.64 -4.97 11.06
CA LEU A 83 -2.14 -4.25 9.88
C LEU A 83 -2.91 -2.98 10.28
N LEU A 84 -3.77 -3.06 11.30
CA LEU A 84 -4.58 -1.93 11.78
C LEU A 84 -3.73 -0.89 12.53
N ASP A 85 -2.73 -1.31 13.28
CA ASP A 85 -1.76 -0.43 13.92
C ASP A 85 -0.97 0.36 12.87
N LEU A 86 -0.58 -0.29 11.77
CA LEU A 86 0.03 0.39 10.64
C LEU A 86 -0.94 1.41 10.02
N ALA A 87 -2.21 1.03 9.78
CA ALA A 87 -3.21 1.97 9.23
C ALA A 87 -3.37 3.21 10.12
N LYS A 88 -3.43 3.01 11.45
CA LYS A 88 -3.49 4.10 12.42
C LYS A 88 -2.25 4.99 12.35
N LEU A 89 -1.06 4.40 12.36
CA LEU A 89 0.20 5.13 12.24
C LEU A 89 0.25 5.97 10.96
N LEU A 90 -0.09 5.37 9.81
CA LEU A 90 -0.08 6.06 8.52
C LEU A 90 -1.08 7.22 8.50
N LYS A 91 -2.27 7.03 9.08
CA LYS A 91 -3.26 8.10 9.24
C LYS A 91 -2.73 9.26 10.09
N GLU A 92 -2.10 8.96 11.23
CA GLU A 92 -1.48 9.97 12.10
C GLU A 92 -0.34 10.73 11.41
N LYS A 93 0.37 10.08 10.48
CA LYS A 93 1.45 10.69 9.68
C LYS A 93 0.97 11.36 8.40
N GLY A 94 -0.33 11.35 8.10
CA GLY A 94 -0.88 11.91 6.87
C GLY A 94 -0.41 11.17 5.61
N VAL A 95 -0.15 9.86 5.72
CA VAL A 95 0.21 9.01 4.59
C VAL A 95 -1.05 8.35 4.04
N ASP A 96 -1.38 8.69 2.80
CA ASP A 96 -2.51 8.18 2.05
C ASP A 96 -2.40 6.67 1.83
N HIS A 97 -3.42 5.93 2.26
CA HIS A 97 -3.47 4.48 2.16
C HIS A 97 -4.90 3.97 2.10
N LYS A 98 -5.05 2.74 1.60
CA LYS A 98 -6.31 2.02 1.54
C LYS A 98 -6.16 0.72 2.33
N VAL A 99 -7.02 0.52 3.33
CA VAL A 99 -7.26 -0.81 3.90
C VAL A 99 -8.29 -1.52 3.02
N TRP A 100 -7.95 -2.72 2.58
CA TRP A 100 -8.84 -3.59 1.82
C TRP A 100 -9.55 -4.55 2.77
N MET A 101 -10.87 -4.62 2.60
CA MET A 101 -11.76 -5.43 3.41
C MET A 101 -12.32 -6.55 2.53
N GLU A 102 -12.14 -7.80 2.93
CA GLU A 102 -12.78 -8.92 2.24
C GLU A 102 -14.25 -9.03 2.64
N ASN A 103 -15.12 -9.24 1.65
CA ASN A 103 -16.54 -9.50 1.83
C ASN A 103 -16.85 -10.97 1.53
N PRO A 104 -17.88 -11.57 2.15
CA PRO A 104 -18.85 -10.95 3.07
C PRO A 104 -18.39 -10.84 4.53
N GLU A 105 -17.24 -11.40 4.90
CA GLU A 105 -16.80 -11.49 6.30
C GLU A 105 -16.43 -10.15 6.93
N GLY A 106 -16.16 -9.12 6.13
CA GLY A 106 -15.84 -7.78 6.61
C GLY A 106 -14.49 -7.69 7.33
N ILE A 107 -13.52 -8.53 6.94
CA ILE A 107 -12.20 -8.59 7.60
C ILE A 107 -11.14 -7.78 6.82
N PRO A 108 -10.24 -7.05 7.51
CA PRO A 108 -9.14 -6.36 6.84
C PRO A 108 -8.09 -7.39 6.42
N THR A 109 -7.78 -7.48 5.14
CA THR A 109 -6.85 -8.50 4.62
C THR A 109 -5.52 -7.91 4.17
N CYS A 110 -5.56 -6.68 3.66
CA CYS A 110 -4.42 -6.03 3.05
C CYS A 110 -4.51 -4.51 3.22
N LEU A 111 -3.37 -3.83 3.16
CA LEU A 111 -3.25 -2.37 3.11
C LEU A 111 -2.36 -2.01 1.94
N ALA A 112 -2.74 -1.02 1.14
CA ALA A 112 -1.86 -0.48 0.11
C ALA A 112 -1.75 1.04 0.26
N LEU A 113 -0.53 1.56 0.16
CA LEU A 113 -0.33 2.99 -0.02
C LEU A 113 -0.68 3.35 -1.46
N ARG A 114 -1.00 4.62 -1.72
CA ARG A 114 -0.83 5.13 -3.09
C ARG A 114 0.66 5.09 -3.47
N PRO A 115 1.02 5.25 -4.74
CA PRO A 115 2.41 5.47 -5.11
C PRO A 115 3.02 6.68 -4.37
N TYR A 116 4.24 6.51 -3.87
CA TYR A 116 5.00 7.52 -3.14
C TYR A 116 6.48 7.47 -3.53
N PRO A 117 7.21 8.58 -3.40
CA PRO A 117 8.66 8.54 -3.32
C PRO A 117 9.09 7.68 -2.14
N LYS A 118 9.92 6.66 -2.41
CA LYS A 118 10.27 5.62 -1.43
C LYS A 118 10.77 6.16 -0.10
N ASN A 119 11.63 7.18 -0.14
CA ASN A 119 12.25 7.78 1.05
C ASN A 119 11.24 8.41 2.02
N LEU A 120 10.06 8.83 1.53
CA LEU A 120 9.03 9.45 2.38
C LEU A 120 8.24 8.44 3.21
N VAL A 121 8.11 7.20 2.73
CA VAL A 121 7.21 6.20 3.33
C VAL A 121 7.94 4.99 3.92
N GLN A 122 9.13 4.65 3.40
CA GLN A 122 9.93 3.52 3.91
C GLN A 122 10.18 3.57 5.43
N PRO A 123 10.45 4.73 6.07
CA PRO A 123 10.69 4.77 7.52
C PRO A 123 9.53 4.24 8.36
N HIS A 124 8.29 4.35 7.88
CA HIS A 124 7.08 3.86 8.56
C HIS A 124 6.88 2.35 8.41
N LEU A 125 7.55 1.73 7.43
CA LEU A 125 7.34 0.35 7.02
C LEU A 125 8.49 -0.58 7.39
N ARG A 126 9.59 -0.04 7.94
CA ARG A 126 10.84 -0.77 8.25
C ARG A 126 10.70 -1.98 9.18
N ASN A 127 9.63 -2.02 9.98
CA ASN A 127 9.37 -3.12 10.92
C ASN A 127 8.69 -4.32 10.24
N PHE A 128 8.18 -4.14 9.03
CA PHE A 128 7.57 -5.20 8.24
C PHE A 128 8.62 -5.83 7.32
N LYS A 129 8.53 -7.15 7.14
CA LYS A 129 9.45 -7.92 6.27
C LYS A 129 8.83 -8.10 4.90
N LEU A 130 9.67 -8.36 3.89
CA LEU A 130 9.17 -8.82 2.58
C LEU A 130 8.32 -10.08 2.77
N LEU A 131 7.15 -10.11 2.15
CA LEU A 131 6.32 -11.31 2.10
C LEU A 131 7.07 -12.39 1.30
N LYS A 132 7.16 -13.61 1.84
CA LYS A 132 7.84 -14.75 1.23
C LYS A 132 6.87 -15.74 0.61
#